data_AF-A0A075H843-F1
#
_entry.id   AF-A0A075H843-F1
#
_cell.length_a   1.000
_cell.length_b   1.000
_cell.length_c   1.000
_cell.angle_alpha   90.00
_cell.angle_beta   90.00
_cell.angle_gamma   90.00
#
_symmetry.space_group_name_H-M   'P 1'
#
loop_
_entity.id
_entity.type
_entity.pdbx_description
1 polymer ?
#
loop_
_entity_poly.entity_id
_entity_poly.type
_entity_poly.pdbx_seq_one_letter_code
_entity_poly.pdbx_strand_id
1 'polypeptide(L)'
;MTLLITNDTLSLVSALEKISNARVIECIDSEKELIFIVQEGDARIAIGKNGENAKRLSRDVGKNVRIVEISEDPVKFVKNYLGTGIDYSAELKEGSIIINTDDYNKGRIIGKGGTKVKILGSLLKRHYNLQVKVN
;
A
#
# COMPACT_ATOMS: atom_id res chain seq x y z
N MET A 1 -10.49 -4.10 12.46
CA MET A 1 -9.11 -4.33 11.99
C MET A 1 -8.23 -3.43 12.83
N THR A 2 -7.60 -4.01 13.84
CA THR A 2 -6.84 -3.27 14.84
C THR A 2 -5.45 -3.02 14.25
N LEU A 3 -5.20 -1.79 13.78
CA LEU A 3 -3.84 -1.34 13.46
C LEU A 3 -3.13 -1.11 14.79
N LEU A 4 -2.61 -2.18 15.37
CA LEU A 4 -1.69 -2.09 16.47
C LEU A 4 -0.33 -1.77 15.86
N ILE A 5 0.25 -0.65 16.29
CA ILE A 5 1.70 -0.47 16.28
C ILE A 5 2.23 -1.50 17.29
N THR A 6 2.25 -2.77 16.93
CA THR A 6 2.93 -3.79 17.72
C THR A 6 4.43 -3.59 17.57
N ASN A 7 5.21 -3.95 18.58
CA ASN A 7 6.68 -3.95 18.52
C ASN A 7 7.22 -4.63 17.24
N ASP A 8 6.46 -5.58 16.69
CA ASP A 8 6.78 -6.29 15.46
C ASP A 8 6.76 -5.35 14.24
N THR A 9 5.73 -4.51 14.09
CA THR A 9 5.64 -3.56 12.96
C THR A 9 6.73 -2.49 13.00
N LEU A 10 7.10 -1.99 14.20
CA LEU A 10 8.22 -1.04 14.36
C LEU A 10 9.57 -1.68 14.02
N SER A 11 9.74 -2.96 14.38
CA SER A 11 10.93 -3.73 14.05
C SER A 11 11.04 -3.96 12.53
N LEU A 12 9.92 -4.25 11.87
CA LEU A 12 9.86 -4.40 10.41
C LEU A 12 10.15 -3.11 9.65
N VAL A 13 9.61 -1.98 10.13
CA VAL A 13 9.94 -0.64 9.62
C VAL A 13 11.45 -0.42 9.71
N SER A 14 12.01 -0.57 10.91
CA SER A 14 13.45 -0.39 11.15
C SER A 14 14.32 -1.33 10.29
N ALA A 15 13.87 -2.55 10.03
CA ALA A 15 14.57 -3.50 9.19
C ALA A 15 14.62 -3.03 7.73
N LEU A 16 13.49 -2.60 7.16
CA LEU A 16 13.46 -2.11 5.79
C LEU A 16 14.31 -0.84 5.63
N GLU A 17 14.22 0.11 6.56
CA GLU A 17 15.02 1.34 6.54
C GLU A 17 16.52 1.03 6.60
N LYS A 18 16.96 0.12 7.48
CA LYS A 18 18.37 -0.30 7.56
C LYS A 18 18.88 -1.00 6.30
N ILE A 19 18.04 -1.79 5.65
CA ILE A 19 18.42 -2.52 4.43
C ILE A 19 18.51 -1.59 3.22
N SER A 20 17.63 -0.58 3.14
CA SER A 20 17.39 0.18 1.91
C SER A 20 17.71 1.67 1.96
N ASN A 21 17.90 2.24 3.15
CA ASN A 21 17.94 3.68 3.41
C ASN A 21 16.67 4.45 2.97
N ALA A 22 15.57 3.74 2.67
CA ALA A 22 14.28 4.37 2.42
C ALA A 22 13.69 4.94 3.72
N ARG A 23 12.88 5.99 3.61
CA ARG A 23 12.06 6.51 4.70
C ARG A 23 10.70 5.83 4.66
N VAL A 24 10.40 5.07 5.70
CA VAL A 24 9.15 4.31 5.81
C VAL A 24 8.18 5.08 6.71
N ILE A 25 6.96 5.26 6.23
CA ILE A 25 5.89 5.99 6.94
C ILE A 25 5.12 5.04 7.85
N GLU A 26 4.71 3.90 7.30
CA GLU A 26 4.01 2.87 8.06
C GLU A 26 4.15 1.49 7.42
N CYS A 27 3.88 0.46 8.22
CA CYS A 27 3.80 -0.93 7.78
C CYS A 27 2.43 -1.50 8.17
N ILE A 28 1.71 -2.05 7.19
CA ILE A 28 0.46 -2.78 7.41
C ILE A 28 0.76 -4.27 7.32
N ASP A 29 0.54 -4.97 8.43
CA ASP A 29 0.54 -6.42 8.47
C ASP A 29 -0.85 -6.97 8.12
N SER A 30 -1.01 -7.43 6.88
CA SER A 30 -2.23 -8.11 6.42
C SER A 30 -1.98 -9.61 6.37
N GLU A 31 -3.01 -10.47 6.45
CA GLU A 31 -2.80 -11.94 6.40
C GLU A 31 -1.93 -12.44 5.23
N LYS A 32 -1.98 -11.77 4.07
CA LYS A 32 -1.30 -12.22 2.84
C LYS A 32 0.08 -11.63 2.62
N GLU A 33 0.28 -10.39 3.04
CA GLU A 33 1.46 -9.59 2.68
C GLU A 33 1.69 -8.49 3.73
N LEU A 34 2.95 -8.09 3.88
CA LEU A 34 3.35 -6.85 4.52
C LEU A 34 3.33 -5.74 3.48
N ILE A 35 2.65 -4.64 3.78
CA ILE A 35 2.56 -3.48 2.90
C ILE A 35 3.29 -2.33 3.58
N PHE A 36 4.38 -1.88 2.98
CA PHE A 36 5.13 -0.72 3.45
C PHE A 36 4.72 0.51 2.65
N ILE A 37 4.35 1.57 3.37
CA ILE A 37 4.16 2.89 2.80
C ILE A 37 5.46 3.66 2.98
N VAL A 38 6.04 4.15 1.89
CA VAL A 38 7.31 4.89 1.89
C VAL A 38 7.11 6.31 1.39
N GLN A 39 8.06 7.19 1.71
CA GLN A 39 8.07 8.56 1.19
C GLN A 39 8.14 8.62 -0.33
N GLU A 40 7.61 9.71 -0.90
CA GLU A 40 7.68 9.98 -2.33
C GLU A 40 9.15 10.01 -2.81
N GLY A 41 9.46 9.24 -3.85
CA GLY A 41 10.80 9.03 -4.39
C GLY A 41 11.58 7.84 -3.78
N ASP A 42 11.16 7.30 -2.64
CA ASP A 42 11.93 6.28 -1.92
C ASP A 42 11.57 4.85 -2.35
N ALA A 43 10.51 4.64 -3.14
CA ALA A 43 10.10 3.29 -3.54
C ALA A 43 11.20 2.53 -4.29
N ARG A 44 11.95 3.21 -5.17
CA ARG A 44 13.05 2.59 -5.91
C ARG A 44 14.14 2.05 -4.99
N ILE A 45 14.59 2.84 -4.01
CA ILE A 45 15.64 2.44 -3.08
C ILE A 45 15.14 1.38 -2.10
N ALA A 46 13.88 1.50 -1.64
CA ALA A 46 13.20 0.52 -0.80
C ALA A 46 13.11 -0.86 -1.48
N ILE A 47 12.79 -0.89 -2.78
CA ILE A 47 12.71 -2.12 -3.58
C ILE A 47 14.11 -2.70 -3.83
N GLY A 48 15.10 -1.85 -4.11
CA GLY A 48 16.47 -2.26 -4.43
C GLY A 48 16.63 -2.79 -5.85
N LYS A 49 17.88 -3.03 -6.28
CA LYS A 49 18.17 -3.50 -7.65
C LYS A 49 17.52 -4.87 -7.86
N ASN A 50 16.75 -5.03 -8.94
CA ASN A 50 16.01 -6.26 -9.23
C ASN A 50 15.10 -6.74 -8.06
N GLY A 51 14.68 -5.83 -7.18
CA GLY A 51 13.86 -6.15 -6.00
C GLY A 51 14.62 -6.82 -4.87
N GLU A 52 15.96 -6.73 -4.81
CA GLU A 52 16.78 -7.45 -3.84
C GLU A 52 16.42 -7.17 -2.38
N ASN A 53 16.09 -5.91 -2.04
CA ASN A 53 15.76 -5.51 -0.67
C ASN A 53 14.41 -6.08 -0.25
N ALA A 54 13.40 -5.92 -1.09
CA ALA A 54 12.07 -6.50 -0.86
C ALA A 54 12.11 -8.03 -0.77
N LYS A 55 12.88 -8.69 -1.65
CA LYS A 55 13.07 -10.16 -1.65
C LYS A 55 13.84 -10.65 -0.43
N ARG A 56 14.83 -9.88 0.04
CA ARG A 56 15.58 -10.19 1.27
C ARG A 56 14.63 -10.14 2.46
N LEU A 57 13.94 -9.02 2.67
CA LEU A 57 13.02 -8.87 3.78
C LEU A 57 11.91 -9.94 3.73
N SER A 58 11.36 -10.21 2.54
CA SER A 58 10.35 -11.26 2.35
C SER A 58 10.82 -12.65 2.77
N ARG A 59 12.09 -13.01 2.50
CA ARG A 59 12.69 -14.27 2.97
C ARG A 59 12.86 -14.29 4.49
N ASP A 60 13.35 -13.19 5.06
CA ASP A 60 13.62 -13.09 6.49
C ASP A 60 12.33 -13.19 7.33
N VAL A 61 11.22 -12.64 6.82
CA VAL A 61 9.92 -12.61 7.53
C VAL A 61 8.96 -13.72 7.09
N GLY A 62 9.30 -14.48 6.04
CA GLY A 62 8.47 -15.56 5.50
C GLY A 62 7.14 -15.09 4.87
N LYS A 63 7.05 -13.83 4.46
CA LYS A 63 5.81 -13.20 3.96
C LYS A 63 6.08 -12.32 2.77
N ASN A 64 5.11 -12.20 1.86
CA ASN A 64 5.23 -11.30 0.72
C ASN A 64 5.38 -9.84 1.19
N VAL A 65 6.26 -9.08 0.55
CA VAL A 65 6.52 -7.68 0.85
C VAL A 65 6.10 -6.84 -0.34
N ARG A 66 5.19 -5.90 -0.11
CA ARG A 66 4.79 -4.88 -1.08
C ARG A 66 5.22 -3.51 -0.58
N ILE A 67 5.76 -2.69 -1.48
CA ILE A 67 6.21 -1.33 -1.18
C ILE A 67 5.36 -0.39 -2.03
N VAL A 68 4.76 0.61 -1.39
CA VAL A 68 3.86 1.59 -2.01
C VAL A 68 4.33 2.98 -1.64
N GLU A 69 4.47 3.84 -2.64
CA GLU A 69 4.87 5.23 -2.46
C GLU A 69 3.65 6.09 -2.10
N ILE A 70 3.76 6.86 -1.01
CA ILE A 70 2.78 7.91 -0.70
C ILE A 70 2.90 9.06 -1.73
N SER A 71 1.85 9.86 -1.90
CA SER A 71 1.96 11.08 -2.68
C SER A 71 1.00 12.14 -2.16
N GLU A 72 1.35 13.41 -2.32
CA GLU A 72 0.44 14.51 -1.95
C GLU A 72 -0.86 14.50 -2.76
N ASP A 73 -0.83 13.97 -3.98
CA ASP A 73 -2.03 13.69 -4.78
C ASP A 73 -2.65 12.33 -4.37
N PRO A 74 -3.85 12.32 -3.73
CA PRO A 74 -4.50 11.08 -3.31
C PRO A 74 -4.88 10.17 -4.48
N VAL A 75 -5.14 10.73 -5.68
CA VAL A 75 -5.42 9.93 -6.88
C VAL A 75 -4.15 9.21 -7.35
N LYS A 76 -3.00 9.88 -7.32
CA LYS A 76 -1.70 9.26 -7.57
C LYS A 76 -1.38 8.18 -6.52
N PHE A 77 -1.65 8.44 -5.25
CA PHE A 77 -1.48 7.43 -4.21
C PHE A 77 -2.34 6.16 -4.45
N VAL A 78 -3.60 6.33 -4.85
CA VAL A 78 -4.47 5.20 -5.23
C VAL A 78 -3.87 4.41 -6.39
N LYS A 79 -3.30 5.10 -7.39
CA LYS A 79 -2.61 4.45 -8.51
C LYS A 79 -1.41 3.64 -8.05
N ASN A 80 -0.58 4.21 -7.19
CA ASN A 80 0.57 3.53 -6.60
C ASN A 80 0.14 2.27 -5.82
N TYR A 81 -0.96 2.37 -5.06
CA TYR A 81 -1.44 1.28 -4.21
C TYR A 81 -2.10 0.14 -5.02
N LEU A 82 -2.94 0.47 -6.00
CA LEU A 82 -3.60 -0.55 -6.83
C LEU A 82 -2.63 -1.19 -7.83
N GLY A 83 -1.60 -0.45 -8.22
CA GLY A 83 -0.57 -0.86 -9.16
C GLY A 83 -1.01 -0.77 -10.62
N THR A 84 -0.13 -1.20 -11.51
CA THR A 84 -0.37 -1.31 -12.95
C THR A 84 -0.96 -2.69 -13.30
N GLY A 85 -1.80 -2.78 -14.33
CA GLY A 85 -2.36 -4.06 -14.82
C GLY A 85 -3.78 -4.38 -14.36
N ILE A 86 -4.48 -3.38 -13.81
CA ILE A 86 -5.93 -3.36 -13.63
C ILE A 86 -6.42 -2.13 -14.40
N ASP A 87 -7.42 -2.28 -15.25
CA ASP A 87 -8.03 -1.15 -15.93
C ASP A 87 -9.07 -0.50 -15.00
N TYR A 88 -8.87 0.78 -14.67
CA TYR A 88 -9.77 1.56 -13.82
C TYR A 88 -9.49 3.05 -13.98
N SER A 89 -10.48 3.87 -13.62
CA SER A 89 -10.30 5.29 -13.37
C SER A 89 -10.45 5.57 -11.88
N ALA A 90 -9.74 6.59 -11.39
CA ALA A 90 -9.88 7.08 -10.02
C ALA A 90 -10.00 8.61 -10.06
N GLU A 91 -11.02 9.13 -9.38
CA GLU A 91 -11.29 10.58 -9.32
C GLU A 91 -11.67 10.99 -7.90
N LEU A 92 -11.30 12.22 -7.52
CA LEU A 92 -11.71 12.82 -6.25
C LEU A 92 -13.05 13.55 -6.45
N LYS A 93 -14.08 13.14 -5.71
CA LYS A 93 -15.41 13.78 -5.67
C LYS A 93 -15.91 13.85 -4.24
N GLU A 94 -16.26 15.05 -3.78
CA GLU A 94 -16.96 15.27 -2.50
C GLU A 94 -16.33 14.52 -1.30
N GLY A 95 -15.01 14.63 -1.13
CA GLY A 95 -14.30 13.97 -0.02
C GLY A 95 -14.17 12.45 -0.16
N SER A 96 -14.43 11.90 -1.34
CA SER A 96 -14.31 10.48 -1.66
C SER A 96 -13.46 10.27 -2.92
N ILE A 97 -12.61 9.25 -2.91
CA ILE A 97 -12.05 8.69 -4.14
C ILE A 97 -13.07 7.71 -4.72
N ILE A 98 -13.54 8.00 -5.93
CA ILE A 98 -14.41 7.13 -6.71
C ILE A 98 -13.55 6.35 -7.70
N ILE A 99 -13.56 5.03 -7.58
CA ILE A 99 -12.85 4.12 -8.48
C ILE A 99 -13.89 3.47 -9.38
N ASN A 100 -13.82 3.70 -10.69
CA ASN A 100 -14.71 3.06 -11.66
C ASN A 100 -13.93 2.02 -12.48
N THR A 101 -14.51 0.83 -12.64
CA THR A 101 -13.89 -0.31 -13.32
C THR A 101 -14.96 -1.22 -13.93
N ASP A 102 -14.57 -2.14 -14.81
CA ASP A 102 -15.44 -3.25 -15.22
C ASP A 102 -15.62 -4.28 -14.09
N ASP A 103 -16.63 -5.16 -14.21
CA ASP A 103 -16.94 -6.20 -13.22
C ASP A 103 -15.82 -7.23 -13.03
N TYR A 104 -15.04 -7.50 -14.08
CA TYR A 104 -13.92 -8.44 -14.04
C TYR A 104 -12.79 -7.93 -13.13
N ASN A 105 -12.46 -6.64 -13.26
CA ASN A 105 -11.42 -5.95 -12.52
C ASN A 105 -11.90 -5.50 -11.13
N LYS A 106 -13.22 -5.28 -10.93
CA LYS A 106 -13.83 -4.94 -9.64
C LYS A 106 -13.44 -5.90 -8.52
N GLY A 107 -13.48 -7.21 -8.78
CA GLY A 107 -13.03 -8.22 -7.83
C GLY A 107 -11.54 -8.09 -7.44
N ARG A 108 -10.68 -7.69 -8.39
CA ARG A 108 -9.24 -7.50 -8.17
C ARG A 108 -8.94 -6.24 -7.37
N ILE A 109 -9.76 -5.20 -7.51
CA ILE A 109 -9.66 -3.96 -6.72
C ILE A 109 -10.14 -4.21 -5.30
N ILE A 110 -11.32 -4.83 -5.13
CA ILE A 110 -11.91 -5.14 -3.81
C ILE A 110 -11.01 -6.10 -3.00
N GLY A 111 -10.51 -7.14 -3.66
CA GLY A 111 -9.73 -8.21 -3.05
C GLY A 111 -10.59 -9.18 -2.22
N LYS A 112 -10.01 -10.34 -1.88
CA LYS A 112 -10.69 -11.38 -1.09
C LYS A 112 -11.24 -10.79 0.23
N GLY A 113 -12.55 -10.91 0.47
CA GLY A 113 -13.21 -10.38 1.67
C GLY A 113 -13.22 -8.84 1.79
N GLY A 114 -12.93 -8.13 0.69
CA GLY A 114 -12.81 -6.67 0.68
C GLY A 114 -11.54 -6.12 1.31
N THR A 115 -10.56 -6.98 1.62
CA THR A 115 -9.36 -6.58 2.39
C THR A 115 -8.54 -5.50 1.68
N LYS A 116 -8.42 -5.55 0.34
CA LYS A 116 -7.60 -4.57 -0.41
C LYS A 116 -8.21 -3.17 -0.34
N VAL A 117 -9.53 -3.04 -0.52
CA VAL A 117 -10.25 -1.76 -0.39
C VAL A 117 -10.35 -1.29 1.06
N LYS A 118 -10.51 -2.19 2.03
CA LYS A 118 -10.52 -1.82 3.46
C LYS A 118 -9.19 -1.19 3.89
N ILE A 119 -8.05 -1.77 3.46
CA ILE A 119 -6.73 -1.20 3.73
C ILE A 119 -6.58 0.14 3.02
N LEU A 120 -6.94 0.24 1.73
CA LEU A 120 -6.90 1.50 0.97
C LEU A 120 -7.74 2.60 1.64
N GLY A 121 -8.98 2.30 2.02
CA GLY A 121 -9.86 3.25 2.70
C GLY A 121 -9.30 3.71 4.04
N SER A 122 -8.68 2.80 4.79
CA SER A 122 -8.00 3.11 6.05
C SER A 122 -6.82 4.08 5.85
N LEU A 123 -6.03 3.86 4.81
CA LEU A 123 -4.91 4.73 4.41
C LEU A 123 -5.40 6.11 3.94
N LEU A 124 -6.41 6.12 3.07
CA LEU A 124 -7.00 7.37 2.56
C LEU A 124 -7.60 8.22 3.69
N LYS A 125 -8.24 7.57 4.66
CA LYS A 125 -8.80 8.26 5.82
C LYS A 125 -7.73 8.88 6.71
N ARG A 126 -6.64 8.16 6.98
CA ARG A 126 -5.55 8.64 7.85
C ARG A 126 -4.74 9.77 7.23
N HIS A 127 -4.37 9.64 5.96
CA HIS A 127 -3.41 10.55 5.32
C HIS A 127 -4.06 11.72 4.59
N TYR A 128 -5.32 11.57 4.15
CA TYR A 128 -6.00 12.57 3.32
C TYR A 128 -7.39 12.95 3.83
N ASN A 129 -7.86 12.32 4.92
CA ASN A 129 -9.24 12.46 5.41
C ASN A 129 -10.31 12.12 4.36
N LEU A 130 -10.01 11.22 3.43
CA LEU A 130 -10.91 10.82 2.33
C LEU A 130 -11.55 9.45 2.54
N GLN A 131 -12.71 9.24 1.92
CA GLN A 131 -13.34 7.92 1.79
C GLN A 131 -13.00 7.28 0.44
N VAL A 132 -13.34 6.00 0.27
CA VAL A 132 -13.19 5.28 -1.01
C VAL A 132 -14.48 4.57 -1.38
N LYS A 133 -14.87 4.64 -2.65
CA LYS A 133 -16.00 3.91 -3.24
C LYS A 133 -15.53 3.24 -4.53
N VAL A 134 -15.96 2.00 -4.75
CA VAL A 134 -15.67 1.25 -5.98
C VAL A 134 -16.98 0.98 -6.69
N ASN A 135 -17.13 1.55 -7.88
CA ASN A 135 -18.26 1.37 -8.78
C ASN A 135 -17.99 0.23 -9.75
#